data_AF-A0A7X8ARU6-F1
#
_entry.id   AF-A0A7X8ARU6-F1
#
_cell.length_a   1.000
_cell.length_b   1.000
_cell.length_c   1.000
_cell.angle_alpha   90.00
_cell.angle_beta   90.00
_cell.angle_gamma   90.00
#
_symmetry.space_group_name_H-M   'P 1'
#
loop_
_entity.id
_entity.type
_entity.pdbx_description
1 polymer ?
#
loop_
_entity_poly.entity_id
_entity_poly.type
_entity_poly.pdbx_seq_one_letter_code
_entity_poly.pdbx_strand_id
1 'polypeptide(L)'
;MILLDKFIKIEEELNITIGAFDAIHKGHLKIINKLSSFKEKNLVLSFFPPPFIFFKREPNVLFLPEEKKEILSNYKINYLLLVPFNEKIKELEPYEFIDLLLTYLKIKRILVGENFKFGKDRKGDVNFLKKICKEKEIELIIINEEKYDGEKISSSKIRKLIQKGEIEKGNQFLTYPYFIKFLDNNLSVDKLKLIPPDGQYLTKINNKETKIEISDKKILINNLRENITELYFLKKL
;
A
#
# COMPACT_ATOMS: atom_id res chain seq x y z
N MET A 1 -10.77 6.27 -9.18
CA MET A 1 -10.83 5.67 -7.83
C MET A 1 -10.89 6.78 -6.79
N ILE A 2 -11.68 6.60 -5.72
CA ILE A 2 -11.83 7.58 -4.63
C ILE A 2 -10.89 7.22 -3.48
N LEU A 3 -10.13 8.20 -2.99
CA LEU A 3 -9.31 8.08 -1.79
C LEU A 3 -10.11 8.63 -0.58
N LEU A 4 -10.20 7.85 0.48
CA LEU A 4 -10.88 8.18 1.72
C LEU A 4 -9.87 8.13 2.88
N ASP A 5 -9.82 9.17 3.70
CA ASP A 5 -8.90 9.31 4.85
C ASP A 5 -9.58 9.06 6.21
N LYS A 6 -10.88 8.74 6.17
CA LYS A 6 -11.72 8.45 7.33
C LYS A 6 -12.85 7.53 6.94
N PHE A 7 -13.47 6.91 7.95
CA PHE A 7 -14.70 6.15 7.74
C PHE A 7 -15.82 7.08 7.28
N ILE A 8 -16.33 6.81 6.08
CA ILE A 8 -17.50 7.45 5.50
C ILE A 8 -18.48 6.33 5.16
N LYS A 9 -19.76 6.57 5.42
CA LYS A 9 -20.79 5.58 5.11
C LYS A 9 -20.87 5.37 3.59
N ILE A 10 -20.73 4.12 3.15
CA ILE A 10 -20.89 3.73 1.75
C ILE A 10 -22.13 2.84 1.64
N GLU A 11 -23.11 3.31 0.88
CA GLU A 11 -24.43 2.68 0.77
C GLU A 11 -24.49 1.53 -0.25
N GLU A 12 -23.49 1.40 -1.12
CA GLU A 12 -23.37 0.30 -2.09
C GLU A 12 -22.76 -0.96 -1.45
N GLU A 13 -23.09 -2.14 -1.98
CA GLU A 13 -22.42 -3.39 -1.57
C GLU A 13 -20.94 -3.39 -1.96
N LEU A 14 -20.09 -3.79 -1.02
CA LEU A 14 -18.63 -3.78 -1.17
C LEU A 14 -18.02 -5.17 -1.03
N ASN A 15 -17.11 -5.50 -1.94
CA ASN A 15 -16.06 -6.47 -1.68
C ASN A 15 -14.85 -5.72 -1.13
N ILE A 16 -14.27 -6.20 -0.04
CA ILE A 16 -13.15 -5.52 0.61
C ILE A 16 -11.95 -6.43 0.77
N THR A 17 -10.75 -5.84 0.74
CA THR A 17 -9.54 -6.46 1.28
C THR A 17 -8.88 -5.57 2.31
N ILE A 18 -8.22 -6.15 3.31
CA ILE A 18 -7.66 -5.44 4.46
C ILE A 18 -6.17 -5.78 4.57
N GLY A 19 -5.32 -4.75 4.66
CA GLY A 19 -3.88 -4.96 4.82
C GLY A 19 -3.09 -3.65 4.86
N ALA A 20 -1.82 -3.69 5.25
CA ALA A 20 -1.00 -2.49 5.28
C ALA A 20 -0.69 -1.93 3.89
N PHE A 21 -0.66 -2.80 2.86
CA PHE A 21 -0.41 -2.48 1.44
C PHE A 21 0.67 -1.42 1.20
N ASP A 22 1.75 -1.43 2.00
CA ASP A 22 2.80 -0.40 1.96
C ASP A 22 3.53 -0.39 0.60
N ALA A 23 3.81 -1.58 0.06
CA ALA A 23 4.53 -1.76 -1.20
C ALA A 23 3.66 -2.16 -2.39
N ILE A 24 2.37 -2.50 -2.18
CA ILE A 24 1.48 -3.11 -3.20
C ILE A 24 2.25 -4.11 -4.09
N HIS A 25 3.05 -4.99 -3.48
CA HIS A 25 3.99 -5.84 -4.21
C HIS A 25 3.33 -7.02 -4.91
N LYS A 26 4.07 -7.77 -5.74
CA LYS A 26 3.54 -8.91 -6.52
C LYS A 26 2.84 -9.97 -5.67
N GLY A 27 3.25 -10.19 -4.42
CA GLY A 27 2.51 -11.05 -3.48
C GLY A 27 1.08 -10.60 -3.14
N HIS A 28 0.71 -9.33 -3.42
CA HIS A 28 -0.66 -8.83 -3.31
C HIS A 28 -1.47 -8.97 -4.61
N LEU A 29 -0.84 -9.32 -5.75
CA LEU A 29 -1.55 -9.37 -7.03
C LEU A 29 -2.70 -10.36 -7.01
N LYS A 30 -2.51 -11.54 -6.42
CA LYS A 30 -3.56 -12.56 -6.35
C LYS A 30 -4.81 -12.05 -5.65
N ILE A 31 -4.64 -11.37 -4.51
CA ILE A 31 -5.77 -10.81 -3.77
C ILE A 31 -6.39 -9.60 -4.49
N ILE A 32 -5.59 -8.72 -5.08
CA ILE A 32 -6.06 -7.54 -5.83
C ILE A 32 -6.81 -7.98 -7.11
N ASN A 33 -6.29 -8.96 -7.85
CA ASN A 33 -6.91 -9.50 -9.05
C ASN A 33 -8.21 -10.24 -8.71
N LYS A 34 -8.21 -11.05 -7.64
CA LYS A 34 -9.44 -11.70 -7.18
C LYS A 34 -10.49 -10.67 -6.76
N LEU A 35 -10.09 -9.65 -6.02
CA LEU A 35 -10.97 -8.54 -5.65
C LEU A 35 -11.53 -7.84 -6.90
N SER A 36 -10.66 -7.53 -7.86
CA SER A 36 -11.02 -6.84 -9.11
C SER A 36 -11.92 -7.65 -10.04
N SER A 37 -12.00 -8.97 -9.86
CA SER A 37 -12.84 -9.85 -10.68
C SER A 37 -14.34 -9.75 -10.35
N PHE A 38 -14.71 -9.18 -9.20
CA PHE A 38 -16.10 -9.05 -8.80
C PHE A 38 -16.82 -7.91 -9.52
N LYS A 39 -18.14 -8.04 -9.69
CA LYS A 39 -18.98 -7.07 -10.40
C LYS A 39 -19.25 -5.82 -9.54
N GLU A 40 -19.48 -6.03 -8.25
CA GLU A 40 -19.76 -5.00 -7.24
C GLU A 40 -18.57 -4.05 -7.04
N LYS A 41 -18.75 -3.04 -6.19
CA LYS A 41 -17.71 -2.08 -5.88
C LYS A 41 -16.63 -2.72 -5.00
N ASN A 42 -15.39 -2.38 -5.27
CA ASN A 42 -14.23 -2.97 -4.61
C ASN A 42 -13.48 -1.92 -3.80
N LEU A 43 -13.17 -2.26 -2.55
CA LEU A 43 -12.47 -1.37 -1.63
C LEU A 43 -11.18 -2.04 -1.11
N VAL A 44 -10.08 -1.31 -1.17
CA VAL A 44 -8.85 -1.66 -0.44
C VAL A 44 -8.85 -0.84 0.85
N LEU A 45 -8.89 -1.52 1.99
CA LEU A 45 -8.68 -0.92 3.30
C LEU A 45 -7.21 -1.06 3.66
N SER A 46 -6.57 0.08 3.87
CA SER A 46 -5.20 0.19 4.33
C SER A 46 -5.10 1.18 5.48
N PHE A 47 -3.91 1.29 6.06
CA PHE A 47 -3.62 2.24 7.12
C PHE A 47 -2.60 3.27 6.63
N PHE A 48 -2.77 4.52 7.04
CA PHE A 48 -1.78 5.55 6.80
C PHE A 48 -1.67 6.54 7.98
N PRO A 49 -0.46 6.79 8.52
CA PRO A 49 0.77 6.04 8.25
C PRO A 49 0.62 4.52 8.53
N PRO A 50 1.36 3.64 7.85
CA PRO A 50 1.24 2.20 8.09
C PRO A 50 1.57 1.84 9.55
N PRO A 51 1.03 0.73 10.11
CA PRO A 51 1.16 0.45 11.54
C PRO A 51 2.61 0.33 12.02
N PHE A 52 3.54 -0.09 11.15
CA PHE A 52 4.95 -0.18 11.52
C PHE A 52 5.56 1.18 11.90
N ILE A 53 5.08 2.30 11.32
CA ILE A 53 5.56 3.63 11.67
C ILE A 53 5.15 3.97 13.10
N PHE A 54 3.92 3.61 13.48
CA PHE A 54 3.44 3.78 14.84
C PHE A 54 4.33 3.04 15.86
N PHE A 55 4.68 1.78 15.57
CA PHE A 55 5.47 0.95 16.49
C PHE A 55 6.97 1.24 16.48
N LYS A 56 7.56 1.52 15.31
CA LYS A 56 9.02 1.67 15.15
C LYS A 56 9.48 3.12 15.14
N ARG A 57 8.56 4.07 14.93
CA ARG A 57 8.84 5.51 14.75
C ARG A 57 9.86 5.79 13.64
N GLU A 58 10.02 4.85 12.71
CA GLU A 58 10.86 5.04 11.53
C GLU A 58 9.99 5.58 10.39
N PRO A 59 10.35 6.73 9.79
CA PRO A 59 9.84 7.09 8.47
C PRO A 59 10.34 6.06 7.45
N ASN A 60 9.96 6.15 6.17
CA ASN A 60 10.28 5.23 5.05
C ASN A 60 9.09 4.33 4.63
N VAL A 61 7.94 4.94 4.37
CA VAL A 61 6.89 4.28 3.56
C VAL A 61 7.39 4.07 2.15
N LEU A 62 6.98 2.95 1.54
CA LEU A 62 7.30 2.69 0.15
C LEU A 62 6.39 3.48 -0.78
N PHE A 63 5.09 3.55 -0.48
CA PHE A 63 4.14 4.38 -1.22
C PHE A 63 3.26 5.24 -0.30
N LEU A 64 3.18 6.52 -0.64
CA LEU A 64 2.28 7.52 -0.07
C LEU A 64 0.83 7.30 -0.54
N PRO A 65 -0.17 7.95 0.09
CA PRO A 65 -1.57 7.81 -0.27
C PRO A 65 -1.87 8.01 -1.76
N GLU A 66 -1.39 9.12 -2.35
CA GLU A 66 -1.62 9.40 -3.78
C GLU A 66 -0.87 8.43 -4.70
N GLU A 67 0.29 7.92 -4.28
CA GLU A 67 1.03 6.90 -5.03
C GLU A 67 0.31 5.54 -5.00
N LYS A 68 -0.18 5.12 -3.82
CA LYS A 68 -1.03 3.93 -3.70
C LYS A 68 -2.29 4.08 -4.54
N LYS A 69 -2.86 5.28 -4.58
CA LYS A 69 -4.05 5.59 -5.36
C LYS A 69 -3.79 5.39 -6.86
N GLU A 70 -2.67 5.90 -7.34
CA GLU A 70 -2.25 5.74 -8.73
C GLU A 70 -2.03 4.26 -9.08
N ILE A 71 -1.28 3.52 -8.25
CA ILE A 71 -1.03 2.09 -8.47
C ILE A 71 -2.34 1.30 -8.54
N LEU A 72 -3.23 1.49 -7.56
CA LEU A 72 -4.49 0.75 -7.48
C LEU A 72 -5.51 1.17 -8.56
N SER A 73 -5.34 2.34 -9.17
CA SER A 73 -6.19 2.78 -10.29
C SER A 73 -5.97 1.96 -11.57
N ASN A 74 -4.88 1.20 -11.66
CA ASN A 74 -4.66 0.21 -12.73
C ASN A 74 -5.53 -1.06 -12.58
N TYR A 75 -6.27 -1.17 -11.49
CA TYR A 75 -7.13 -2.31 -11.17
C TYR A 75 -8.58 -1.84 -11.01
N LYS A 76 -9.53 -2.78 -11.00
CA LYS A 76 -10.95 -2.47 -10.75
C LYS A 76 -11.18 -2.23 -9.25
N ILE A 77 -10.55 -1.20 -8.69
CA ILE A 77 -10.70 -0.74 -7.31
C ILE A 77 -11.40 0.61 -7.32
N ASN A 78 -12.50 0.70 -6.57
CA ASN A 78 -13.34 1.89 -6.53
C ASN A 78 -12.93 2.82 -5.39
N TYR A 79 -12.54 2.24 -4.26
CA TYR A 79 -12.20 2.97 -3.05
C TYR A 79 -10.85 2.50 -2.47
N LEU A 80 -10.02 3.45 -2.08
CA LEU A 80 -8.90 3.25 -1.17
C LEU A 80 -9.25 3.94 0.14
N LEU A 81 -9.52 3.17 1.19
CA LEU A 81 -9.77 3.69 2.54
C LEU A 81 -8.49 3.60 3.35
N LEU A 82 -7.94 4.74 3.75
CA LEU A 82 -6.78 4.85 4.61
C LEU A 82 -7.21 5.22 6.02
N VAL A 83 -7.24 4.22 6.90
CA VAL A 83 -7.57 4.42 8.31
C VAL A 83 -6.33 4.95 9.06
N PRO A 84 -6.44 6.06 9.80
CA PRO A 84 -5.34 6.52 10.64
C PRO A 84 -5.03 5.50 11.74
N PHE A 85 -3.83 4.93 11.74
CA PHE A 85 -3.43 3.99 12.80
C PHE A 85 -3.00 4.77 14.04
N ASN A 86 -3.85 4.79 15.07
CA ASN A 86 -3.66 5.50 16.33
C ASN A 86 -3.96 4.59 17.53
N GLU A 87 -3.81 5.09 18.76
CA GLU A 87 -4.09 4.31 19.98
C GLU A 87 -5.50 3.74 20.00
N LYS A 88 -6.51 4.47 19.51
CA LYS A 88 -7.89 3.96 19.46
C LYS A 88 -7.99 2.72 18.56
N ILE A 89 -7.45 2.78 17.34
CA ILE A 89 -7.45 1.64 16.40
C ILE A 89 -6.60 0.47 16.92
N LYS A 90 -5.49 0.76 17.59
CA LYS A 90 -4.59 -0.25 18.17
C LYS A 90 -5.26 -1.05 19.29
N GLU A 91 -6.09 -0.40 20.11
CA GLU A 91 -6.74 -1.01 21.26
C GLU A 91 -8.04 -1.75 20.92
N LEU A 92 -8.58 -1.62 19.70
CA LEU A 92 -9.79 -2.33 19.29
C LEU A 92 -9.60 -3.84 19.36
N GLU A 93 -10.45 -4.52 20.11
CA GLU A 93 -10.56 -5.96 20.05
C GLU A 93 -11.03 -6.40 18.65
N PRO A 94 -10.68 -7.62 18.20
CA PRO A 94 -10.99 -8.06 16.84
C PRO A 94 -12.47 -7.93 16.44
N TYR A 95 -13.40 -8.25 17.34
CA TYR A 95 -14.83 -8.10 17.09
C TYR A 95 -15.24 -6.63 16.89
N GLU A 96 -14.72 -5.74 17.74
CA GLU A 96 -14.98 -4.28 17.66
C GLU A 96 -14.48 -3.70 16.35
N PHE A 97 -13.33 -4.17 15.86
CA PHE A 97 -12.82 -3.74 14.56
C PHE A 97 -13.77 -4.14 13.42
N ILE A 98 -14.31 -5.35 13.41
CA ILE A 98 -15.26 -5.76 12.35
C ILE A 98 -16.59 -5.01 12.48
N ASP A 99 -17.13 -4.86 13.69
CA ASP A 99 -18.37 -4.10 13.91
C ASP A 99 -18.21 -2.63 13.49
N LEU A 100 -17.03 -2.03 13.74
CA LEU A 100 -16.69 -0.71 13.22
C LEU A 100 -16.77 -0.68 11.69
N LEU A 101 -16.18 -1.67 11.00
CA LEU A 101 -16.27 -1.72 9.53
C LEU A 101 -17.73 -1.84 9.06
N LEU A 102 -18.52 -2.71 9.68
CA LEU A 102 -19.93 -2.95 9.31
C LEU A 102 -20.84 -1.75 9.60
N THR A 103 -20.46 -0.89 10.55
CA THR A 103 -21.19 0.36 10.82
C THR A 103 -21.12 1.33 9.63
N TYR A 104 -20.01 1.34 8.90
CA TYR A 104 -19.78 2.28 7.79
C TYR A 104 -19.89 1.64 6.40
N LEU A 105 -19.70 0.34 6.29
CA LEU A 105 -19.57 -0.36 5.01
C LEU A 105 -20.60 -1.50 4.91
N LYS A 106 -21.33 -1.56 3.80
CA LYS A 106 -22.17 -2.73 3.46
C LYS A 106 -21.30 -3.83 2.84
N ILE A 107 -20.63 -4.59 3.70
CA ILE A 107 -19.64 -5.59 3.27
C ILE A 107 -20.34 -6.87 2.83
N LYS A 108 -20.18 -7.21 1.55
CA LYS A 108 -20.62 -8.48 0.98
C LYS A 108 -19.56 -9.56 1.07
N ARG A 109 -18.31 -9.19 0.80
CA ARG A 109 -17.16 -10.11 0.80
C ARG A 109 -15.96 -9.51 1.49
N ILE A 110 -15.24 -10.33 2.24
CA ILE A 110 -13.92 -10.00 2.79
C ILE A 110 -12.89 -10.94 2.17
N LEU A 111 -11.84 -10.36 1.59
CA LEU A 111 -10.69 -11.08 1.07
C LEU A 111 -9.48 -10.79 1.95
N VAL A 112 -8.83 -11.83 2.46
CA VAL A 112 -7.59 -11.70 3.24
C VAL A 112 -6.58 -12.80 2.89
N GLY A 113 -5.30 -12.56 3.19
CA GLY A 113 -4.29 -13.61 3.11
C GLY A 113 -4.44 -14.63 4.25
N GLU A 114 -3.94 -15.85 4.05
CA GLU A 114 -3.97 -16.91 5.08
C GLU A 114 -3.28 -16.53 6.40
N ASN A 115 -2.28 -15.65 6.33
CA ASN A 115 -1.52 -15.15 7.49
C ASN A 115 -2.09 -13.84 8.06
N PHE A 116 -3.30 -13.44 7.67
CA PHE A 116 -3.90 -12.19 8.11
C PHE A 116 -4.18 -12.21 9.62
N LYS A 117 -3.77 -11.13 10.27
CA LYS A 117 -4.02 -10.88 11.69
C LYS A 117 -4.43 -9.44 11.92
N PHE A 118 -5.30 -9.21 12.89
CA PHE A 118 -5.90 -7.91 13.18
C PHE A 118 -6.39 -7.81 14.62
N GLY A 119 -6.88 -6.62 14.99
CA GLY A 119 -7.27 -6.28 16.36
C GLY A 119 -6.10 -6.19 17.33
N LYS A 120 -6.42 -5.83 18.56
CA LYS A 120 -5.49 -5.66 19.68
C LYS A 120 -4.59 -6.87 19.82
N ASP A 121 -3.29 -6.61 19.92
CA ASP A 121 -2.23 -7.63 20.05
C ASP A 121 -2.28 -8.74 18.99
N ARG A 122 -2.90 -8.49 17.82
CA ARG A 122 -3.12 -9.48 16.76
C ARG A 122 -3.90 -10.71 17.23
N LYS A 123 -4.82 -10.54 18.19
CA LYS A 123 -5.69 -11.60 18.71
C LYS A 123 -6.68 -12.12 17.65
N GLY A 124 -7.01 -11.30 16.65
CA GLY A 124 -7.84 -11.69 15.53
C GLY A 124 -7.01 -12.36 14.45
N ASP A 125 -7.43 -13.54 14.02
CA ASP A 125 -6.84 -14.28 12.91
C ASP A 125 -7.92 -14.69 11.88
N VAL A 126 -7.51 -15.47 10.88
CA VAL A 126 -8.43 -15.97 9.85
C VAL A 126 -9.51 -16.88 10.42
N ASN A 127 -9.24 -17.65 11.48
CA ASN A 127 -10.24 -18.52 12.10
C ASN A 127 -11.29 -17.73 12.89
N PHE A 128 -10.86 -16.68 13.57
CA PHE A 128 -11.74 -15.71 14.19
C PHE A 128 -12.64 -15.03 13.14
N LEU A 129 -12.04 -14.59 12.03
CA LEU A 129 -12.78 -13.96 10.94
C LEU A 129 -13.79 -14.92 10.29
N LYS A 130 -13.46 -16.21 10.12
CA LYS A 130 -14.41 -17.24 9.63
C LYS A 130 -15.68 -17.30 10.48
N LYS A 131 -15.55 -17.27 11.82
CA LYS A 131 -16.68 -17.32 12.74
C LYS A 131 -17.58 -16.10 12.57
N ILE A 132 -17.00 -14.90 12.62
CA ILE A 132 -17.76 -13.64 12.46
C ILE A 132 -18.40 -13.54 11.08
N CYS A 133 -17.67 -13.85 10.01
CA CYS A 133 -18.22 -13.80 8.66
C CYS A 133 -19.40 -14.76 8.50
N LYS A 134 -19.36 -15.94 9.12
CA LYS A 134 -20.50 -16.86 9.14
C LYS A 134 -21.70 -16.28 9.90
N GLU A 135 -21.48 -15.67 11.06
CA GLU A 135 -22.53 -15.06 11.89
C GLU A 135 -23.18 -13.84 11.23
N LYS A 136 -22.40 -13.06 10.47
CA LYS A 136 -22.83 -11.82 9.81
C LYS A 136 -23.21 -12.01 8.34
N GLU A 137 -23.26 -13.25 7.84
CA GLU A 137 -23.57 -13.60 6.44
C GLU A 137 -22.66 -12.93 5.40
N ILE A 138 -21.37 -12.78 5.74
CA ILE A 138 -20.34 -12.21 4.87
C ILE A 138 -19.55 -13.34 4.21
N GLU A 139 -19.35 -13.28 2.90
CA GLU A 139 -18.50 -14.26 2.22
C GLU A 139 -17.02 -13.98 2.54
N LEU A 140 -16.35 -14.95 3.18
CA LEU A 140 -14.91 -14.87 3.44
C LEU A 140 -14.13 -15.66 2.40
N ILE A 141 -13.21 -15.00 1.72
CA ILE A 141 -12.31 -15.61 0.75
C ILE A 141 -10.88 -15.49 1.26
N ILE A 142 -10.22 -16.62 1.42
CA ILE A 142 -8.84 -16.70 1.90
C ILE A 142 -7.91 -16.94 0.72
N ILE A 143 -6.90 -16.10 0.60
CA ILE A 143 -5.89 -16.17 -0.45
C ILE A 143 -4.60 -16.76 0.14
N ASN A 144 -4.18 -17.89 -0.38
CA ASN A 144 -2.92 -18.52 0.03
C ASN A 144 -1.73 -17.62 -0.33
N GLU A 145 -0.69 -17.61 0.51
CA GLU A 145 0.52 -16.84 0.27
C GLU A 145 1.19 -17.31 -1.02
N GLU A 146 1.51 -16.36 -1.89
CA GLU A 146 2.18 -16.65 -3.15
C GLU A 146 3.66 -16.32 -3.02
N LYS A 147 4.51 -17.30 -3.37
CA LYS A 147 5.94 -17.08 -3.58
C LYS A 147 6.12 -16.56 -5.00
N TYR A 148 6.89 -15.50 -5.16
CA TYR A 148 7.31 -15.05 -6.49
C TYR A 148 8.70 -15.61 -6.76
N ASP A 149 8.82 -16.42 -7.81
CA ASP A 149 10.07 -17.10 -8.16
C ASP A 149 10.66 -17.91 -7.00
N GLY A 150 9.81 -18.61 -6.24
CA GLY A 150 10.21 -19.38 -5.05
C GLY A 150 10.55 -18.54 -3.81
N GLU A 151 10.60 -17.21 -3.92
CA GLU A 151 10.94 -16.32 -2.82
C GLU A 151 9.71 -15.69 -2.15
N LYS A 152 9.75 -15.60 -0.82
CA LYS A 152 8.75 -14.82 -0.06
C LYS A 152 8.97 -13.32 -0.30
N ILE A 153 7.93 -12.64 -0.79
CA ILE A 153 7.93 -11.17 -0.94
C ILE A 153 7.33 -10.53 0.32
N SER A 154 7.92 -9.43 0.78
CA SER A 154 7.30 -8.55 1.78
C SER A 154 7.71 -7.10 1.57
N SER A 155 6.89 -6.16 2.05
CA SER A 155 7.26 -4.73 2.07
C SER A 155 8.58 -4.48 2.81
N SER A 156 8.86 -5.23 3.88
CA SER A 156 10.13 -5.11 4.62
C SER A 156 11.35 -5.51 3.77
N LYS A 157 11.23 -6.54 2.93
CA LYS A 157 12.30 -6.95 2.01
C LYS A 157 12.54 -5.86 0.96
N ILE A 158 11.47 -5.37 0.34
CA ILE A 158 11.55 -4.33 -0.69
C ILE A 158 12.14 -3.05 -0.11
N ARG A 159 11.68 -2.61 1.07
CA ARG A 159 12.20 -1.43 1.75
C ARG A 159 13.71 -1.53 1.97
N LYS A 160 14.20 -2.68 2.42
CA LYS A 160 15.65 -2.93 2.59
C LYS A 160 16.42 -2.85 1.28
N LEU A 161 15.86 -3.35 0.18
CA LEU A 161 16.49 -3.24 -1.15
C LEU A 161 16.59 -1.79 -1.60
N ILE A 162 15.50 -1.02 -1.50
CA ILE A 162 15.49 0.40 -1.86
C ILE A 162 16.44 1.21 -0.97
N GLN A 163 16.48 0.93 0.34
CA GLN A 163 17.42 1.55 1.30
C GLN A 163 18.90 1.26 0.97
N LYS A 164 19.20 0.14 0.30
CA LYS A 164 20.54 -0.20 -0.18
C LYS A 164 20.84 0.33 -1.58
N GLY A 165 19.88 1.00 -2.23
CA GLY A 165 20.00 1.41 -3.62
C GLY A 165 19.87 0.27 -4.63
N GLU A 166 19.44 -0.93 -4.20
CA GLU A 166 19.17 -2.09 -5.06
C GLU A 166 17.82 -1.94 -5.78
N ILE A 167 17.66 -0.85 -6.54
CA ILE A 167 16.41 -0.43 -7.19
C ILE A 167 15.86 -1.51 -8.13
N GLU A 168 16.71 -2.07 -9.00
CA GLU A 168 16.27 -3.05 -10.00
C GLU A 168 15.67 -4.29 -9.34
N LYS A 169 16.36 -4.83 -8.32
CA LYS A 169 15.84 -5.97 -7.54
C LYS A 169 14.57 -5.61 -6.78
N GLY A 170 14.48 -4.40 -6.23
CA GLY A 170 13.25 -3.91 -5.60
C GLY A 170 12.07 -3.89 -6.58
N ASN A 171 12.28 -3.33 -7.77
CA ASN A 171 11.28 -3.23 -8.84
C ASN A 171 10.82 -4.60 -9.34
N GLN A 172 11.67 -5.62 -9.34
CA GLN A 172 11.28 -6.99 -9.69
C GLN A 172 10.18 -7.55 -8.78
N PHE A 173 10.07 -7.09 -7.52
CA PHE A 173 9.03 -7.56 -6.59
C PHE A 173 7.79 -6.66 -6.55
N LEU A 174 7.86 -5.45 -7.12
CA LEU A 174 6.76 -4.50 -7.13
C LEU A 174 5.80 -4.75 -8.31
N THR A 175 4.54 -4.35 -8.18
CA THR A 175 3.58 -4.35 -9.30
C THR A 175 3.71 -3.11 -10.19
N TYR A 176 4.35 -2.08 -9.65
CA TYR A 176 4.56 -0.79 -10.28
C TYR A 176 5.97 -0.32 -9.92
N PRO A 177 6.75 0.27 -10.85
CA PRO A 177 8.12 0.70 -10.54
C PRO A 177 8.16 1.64 -9.35
N TYR A 178 9.21 1.55 -8.53
CA TYR A 178 9.40 2.46 -7.42
C TYR A 178 9.50 3.90 -7.92
N PHE A 179 8.67 4.79 -7.38
CA PHE A 179 8.59 6.17 -7.84
C PHE A 179 8.36 7.11 -6.65
N ILE A 180 8.64 8.38 -6.86
CA ILE A 180 8.37 9.47 -5.92
C ILE A 180 7.49 10.49 -6.64
N LYS A 181 6.37 10.86 -6.02
CA LYS A 181 5.64 12.09 -6.37
C LYS A 181 6.15 13.26 -5.53
N PHE A 182 6.31 14.40 -6.19
CA PHE A 182 6.71 15.64 -5.53
C PHE A 182 5.49 16.39 -5.01
N LEU A 183 5.66 17.10 -3.89
CA LEU A 183 4.61 17.91 -3.27
C LEU A 183 4.42 19.25 -3.98
N ASP A 184 5.46 19.73 -4.65
CA ASP A 184 5.51 21.04 -5.30
C ASP A 184 6.56 21.05 -6.43
N ASN A 185 6.63 22.18 -7.13
CA ASN A 185 7.58 22.40 -8.23
C ASN A 185 9.04 22.55 -7.74
N ASN A 186 9.28 22.64 -6.43
CA ASN A 186 10.62 22.66 -5.84
C ASN A 186 11.14 21.24 -5.55
N LEU A 187 10.43 20.21 -6.04
CA LEU A 187 10.77 18.81 -5.85
C LEU A 187 10.78 18.39 -4.37
N SER A 188 9.95 19.04 -3.54
CA SER A 188 9.78 18.65 -2.14
C SER A 188 9.21 17.23 -2.04
N VAL A 189 9.77 16.42 -1.14
CA VAL A 189 9.33 15.04 -0.89
C VAL A 189 8.77 14.94 0.53
N ASP A 190 7.67 14.21 0.69
CA ASP A 190 7.07 13.95 2.01
C ASP A 190 8.07 13.28 2.96
N LYS A 191 8.13 13.74 4.21
CA LYS A 191 9.09 13.26 5.23
C LYS A 191 8.94 11.78 5.56
N LEU A 192 7.77 11.18 5.31
CA LEU A 192 7.53 9.75 5.52
C LEU A 192 8.05 8.91 4.35
N LYS A 193 8.23 9.49 3.16
CA LYS A 193 8.64 8.76 1.95
C LYS A 193 10.08 8.27 2.09
N LEU A 194 10.32 7.03 1.67
CA LEU A 194 11.66 6.51 1.53
C LEU A 194 12.37 7.17 0.33
N ILE A 195 13.44 7.90 0.57
CA ILE A 195 14.33 8.35 -0.51
C ILE A 195 15.49 7.33 -0.59
N PRO A 196 15.84 6.80 -1.78
CA PRO A 196 17.00 5.94 -1.94
C PRO A 196 18.29 6.62 -1.44
N PRO A 197 19.36 5.86 -1.12
CA PRO A 197 20.59 6.44 -0.59
C PRO A 197 21.27 7.36 -1.60
N ASP A 198 22.25 8.13 -1.14
CA ASP A 198 23.01 9.03 -2.00
C ASP A 198 23.69 8.30 -3.16
N GLY A 199 23.80 9.00 -4.29
CA GLY A 199 24.39 8.50 -5.53
C GLY A 199 23.62 8.90 -6.77
N GLN A 200 24.08 8.41 -7.92
CA GLN A 200 23.46 8.69 -9.22
C GLN A 200 22.45 7.61 -9.58
N TYR A 201 21.34 8.02 -10.19
CA TYR A 201 20.26 7.11 -10.57
C TYR A 201 19.81 7.37 -12.00
N LEU A 202 19.51 6.29 -12.72
CA LEU A 202 18.73 6.36 -13.94
C LEU A 202 17.25 6.32 -13.57
N THR A 203 16.51 7.32 -14.01
CA THR A 203 15.09 7.49 -13.73
C THR A 203 14.31 7.69 -15.01
N LYS A 204 12.98 7.58 -14.94
CA LYS A 204 12.07 7.99 -16.01
C LYS A 204 11.23 9.17 -15.52
N ILE A 205 11.26 10.28 -16.26
CA ILE A 205 10.53 11.52 -15.99
C ILE A 205 9.84 11.93 -17.29
N ASN A 206 8.53 12.19 -17.27
CA ASN A 206 7.75 12.53 -18.47
C ASN A 206 8.01 11.56 -19.65
N ASN A 207 8.11 10.27 -19.32
CA ASN A 207 8.47 9.18 -20.24
C ASN A 207 9.88 9.18 -20.84
N LYS A 208 10.77 10.09 -20.42
CA LYS A 208 12.17 10.16 -20.87
C LYS A 208 13.12 9.65 -19.78
N GLU A 209 14.13 8.88 -20.18
CA GLU A 209 15.19 8.48 -19.26
C GLU A 209 16.03 9.70 -18.87
N THR A 210 16.21 9.90 -17.57
CA THR A 210 16.91 11.05 -17.01
C THR A 210 17.84 10.59 -15.90
N LYS A 211 19.10 11.02 -15.95
CA LYS A 211 20.04 10.83 -14.85
C LYS A 211 19.79 11.90 -13.79
N ILE A 212 19.66 11.47 -12.54
CA ILE A 212 19.54 12.35 -11.38
C ILE A 212 20.63 12.02 -10.37
N GLU A 213 20.82 12.90 -9.40
CA GLU A 213 21.68 12.67 -8.25
C GLU A 213 20.85 12.80 -6.97
N ILE A 214 21.14 11.94 -6.00
CA ILE A 214 20.64 12.08 -4.63
C ILE A 214 21.84 12.42 -3.75
N SER A 215 21.72 13.52 -2.99
CA SER A 215 22.71 13.95 -2.00
C SER A 215 21.98 14.49 -0.78
N ASP A 216 22.35 14.05 0.41
CA ASP A 216 21.73 14.47 1.68
C ASP A 216 20.20 14.35 1.65
N LYS A 217 19.68 13.25 1.08
CA LYS A 217 18.24 13.00 0.86
C LYS A 217 17.53 14.02 -0.02
N LYS A 218 18.24 14.85 -0.78
CA LYS A 218 17.67 15.76 -1.78
C LYS A 218 17.84 15.17 -3.16
N ILE A 219 16.80 15.30 -3.98
CA ILE A 219 16.83 14.89 -5.38
C ILE A 219 17.25 16.07 -6.22
N LEU A 220 18.37 15.93 -6.93
CA LEU A 220 18.97 16.93 -7.80
C LEU A 220 18.78 16.48 -9.25
N ILE A 221 18.10 17.31 -10.04
CA ILE A 221 17.79 17.03 -11.45
C ILE A 221 18.44 18.13 -12.29
N ASN A 222 19.40 17.74 -13.14
CA ASN A 222 20.05 18.68 -14.03
C ASN A 222 19.09 19.11 -15.15
N ASN A 223 19.04 20.40 -15.47
CA ASN A 223 18.19 21.00 -16.51
C ASN A 223 16.67 20.85 -16.29
N LEU A 224 16.16 21.40 -15.19
CA LEU A 224 14.73 21.58 -14.92
C LEU A 224 14.09 22.54 -15.96
N ARG A 225 13.60 22.00 -17.07
CA ARG A 225 12.91 22.78 -18.11
C ARG A 225 11.40 22.53 -18.18
N GLU A 226 10.94 21.43 -17.59
CA GLU A 226 9.54 20.99 -17.60
C GLU A 226 9.02 20.87 -16.17
N ASN A 227 7.70 20.95 -15.99
CA ASN A 227 7.07 20.66 -14.70
C ASN A 227 7.23 19.15 -14.40
N ILE A 228 7.79 18.82 -13.24
CA ILE A 228 8.05 17.44 -12.80
C ILE A 228 7.16 17.16 -11.59
N THR A 229 6.13 16.35 -11.78
CA THR A 229 5.23 15.94 -10.71
C THR A 229 5.67 14.63 -10.05
N GLU A 230 6.43 13.82 -10.77
CA GLU A 230 6.88 12.51 -10.32
C GLU A 230 8.10 12.02 -11.09
N LEU A 231 8.82 11.06 -10.50
CA LEU A 231 9.87 10.33 -11.18
C LEU A 231 9.90 8.87 -10.76
N TYR A 232 10.28 8.00 -11.71
CA TYR A 232 10.34 6.56 -11.52
C TYR A 232 11.80 6.11 -11.50
N PHE A 233 12.21 5.38 -10.48
CA PHE A 233 13.55 4.84 -10.37
C PHE A 233 13.69 3.57 -11.21
N LEU A 234 14.64 3.57 -12.16
CA LEU A 234 14.96 2.41 -12.98
C LEU A 234 16.09 1.60 -12.35
N LYS A 235 17.23 2.26 -12.09
CA LYS A 235 18.41 1.67 -11.45
C LYS A 235 19.32 2.71 -10.80
N LYS A 236 20.21 2.24 -9.91
CA LYS A 236 21.36 3.03 -9.44
C LYS A 236 22.50 2.90 -10.46
N LEU A 237 23.24 3.98 -10.68
CA LEU A 237 24.40 4.04 -11.59
C LEU A 237 25.71 3.79 -10.86
#